data_AF-A0A930XEH7-F1
#
_entry.id   AF-A0A930XEH7-F1
#
_cell.length_a   1.000
_cell.length_b   1.000
_cell.length_c   1.000
_cell.angle_alpha   90.00
_cell.angle_beta   90.00
_cell.angle_gamma   90.00
#
_symmetry.space_group_name_H-M   'P 1'
#
loop_
_entity.id
_entity.type
_entity.pdbx_description
1 polymer ?
#
loop_
_entity_poly.entity_id
_entity_poly.type
_entity_poly.pdbx_seq_one_letter_code
_entity_poly.pdbx_strand_id
1 'polypeptide(L)' 'MAKQSPKSKSSKGTVQVKTSNDRLQLVFRIAGKRYYLSTGFTDSVANRIIILAYFIFPHLPLLLML' A
#
# COMPACT_ATOMS: atom_id res chain seq x y z
N MET A 1 -18.80 -2.09 32.13
CA MET A 1 -17.81 -2.89 31.38
C MET A 1 -17.83 -2.41 29.94
N ALA A 2 -16.87 -1.58 29.52
CA ALA A 2 -16.88 -0.97 28.19
C ALA A 2 -16.54 -2.02 27.12
N LYS A 3 -17.45 -2.24 26.17
CA LYS A 3 -17.29 -3.20 25.07
C LYS A 3 -16.32 -2.59 24.05
N GLN A 4 -15.07 -3.04 24.03
CA GLN A 4 -14.12 -2.66 22.98
C GLN A 4 -14.69 -3.11 21.63
N SER A 5 -15.04 -2.14 20.78
CA SER A 5 -15.43 -2.40 19.40
C SER A 5 -14.27 -3.13 18.70
N PRO A 6 -14.54 -4.24 17.98
CA PRO A 6 -13.48 -4.94 17.27
C PRO A 6 -12.85 -3.96 16.29
N LYS A 7 -11.56 -3.67 16.47
CA LYS A 7 -10.77 -2.79 15.58
C LYS A 7 -10.97 -3.30 14.16
N SER A 8 -11.84 -2.63 13.40
CA SER A 8 -12.21 -3.11 12.07
C SER A 8 -10.94 -3.15 11.24
N LYS A 9 -10.58 -4.32 10.71
CA LYS A 9 -9.47 -4.41 9.77
C LYS A 9 -9.76 -3.44 8.62
N SER A 10 -8.76 -2.65 8.22
CA SER A 10 -8.90 -1.77 7.05
C SER A 10 -9.51 -2.55 5.91
N SER A 11 -10.50 -1.97 5.23
CA SER A 11 -11.24 -2.60 4.13
C SER A 11 -10.33 -3.12 3.01
N LYS A 12 -9.12 -2.55 2.88
CA LYS A 12 -8.10 -2.89 1.87
C LYS A 12 -7.11 -3.96 2.33
N GLY A 13 -7.24 -4.49 3.55
CA GLY A 13 -6.35 -5.50 4.12
C GLY A 13 -4.94 -4.98 4.46
N THR A 14 -4.00 -5.91 4.66
CA THR A 14 -2.59 -5.59 4.87
C THR A 14 -1.91 -5.39 3.52
N VAL A 15 -1.11 -4.33 3.42
CA VAL A 15 -0.32 -3.97 2.24
C VAL A 15 1.13 -4.24 2.56
N GLN A 16 1.83 -4.91 1.66
CA GLN A 16 3.25 -5.18 1.78
C GLN A 16 3.97 -4.65 0.54
N VAL A 17 5.18 -4.17 0.74
CA VAL A 17 6.09 -3.84 -0.36
C VAL A 17 7.10 -4.98 -0.47
N LYS A 18 7.31 -5.47 -1.69
CA LYS A 18 8.33 -6.48 -2.02
C LYS A 18 9.19 -5.97 -3.16
N THR A 19 10.40 -6.49 -3.26
CA THR A 19 11.28 -6.26 -4.41
C THR A 19 11.21 -7.47 -5.33
N SER A 20 11.07 -7.26 -6.64
CA SER A 20 11.06 -8.30 -7.66
C SER A 20 11.59 -7.70 -8.96
N ASN A 21 12.58 -8.37 -9.58
CA ASN A 21 13.29 -7.87 -10.76
C ASN A 21 13.78 -6.43 -10.58
N ASP A 22 14.41 -6.15 -9.44
CA ASP A 22 14.94 -4.82 -9.05
C ASP A 22 13.90 -3.69 -8.95
N ARG A 23 12.62 -4.05 -8.94
CA ARG A 23 11.50 -3.11 -8.82
C ARG A 23 10.67 -3.38 -7.59
N LEU A 24 10.11 -2.31 -7.04
CA LEU A 24 9.17 -2.39 -5.93
C LEU A 24 7.80 -2.85 -6.44
N GLN A 25 7.19 -3.79 -5.72
CA GLN A 25 5.85 -4.31 -5.98
C GLN A 25 5.00 -4.18 -4.71
N LEU A 26 3.76 -3.72 -4.89
CA LEU A 26 2.75 -3.74 -3.85
C LEU A 26 2.00 -5.06 -3.88
N VAL A 27 1.93 -5.71 -2.72
CA VAL A 27 1.17 -6.94 -2.50
C VAL A 27 0.07 -6.65 -1.49
N PHE A 28 -1.18 -6.83 -1.88
CA PHE A 28 -2.33 -6.54 -1.03
C PHE A 28 -3.46 -7.54 -1.26
N ARG A 29 -4.43 -7.57 -0.33
CA ARG A 29 -5.57 -8.50 -0.40
C ARG A 29 -6.90 -7.75 -0.41
N ILE A 30 -7.72 -8.03 -1.42
CA ILE A 30 -9.08 -7.48 -1.55
C ILE A 30 -10.02 -8.63 -1.85
N ALA A 31 -11.16 -8.69 -1.16
CA ALA A 31 -12.18 -9.73 -1.33
C ALA A 31 -11.60 -11.17 -1.29
N GLY A 32 -10.65 -11.42 -0.38
CA GLY A 32 -9.98 -12.72 -0.22
C GLY A 32 -8.89 -13.04 -1.26
N LYS A 33 -8.81 -12.31 -2.37
CA LYS A 33 -7.81 -12.50 -3.43
C LYS A 33 -6.56 -11.66 -3.18
N ARG A 34 -5.39 -12.18 -3.58
CA ARG A 34 -4.10 -11.47 -3.54
C ARG A 34 -3.86 -10.78 -4.87
N TYR A 35 -3.40 -9.54 -4.83
CA TYR A 35 -3.07 -8.74 -5.99
C TYR A 35 -1.62 -8.25 -5.89
N TYR A 36 -1.00 -8.12 -7.06
CA TYR A 36 0.38 -7.67 -7.23
C TYR A 36 0.35 -6.47 -8.18
N LEU A 37 0.92 -5.36 -7.74
CA LEU A 37 1.09 -4.17 -8.55
C LEU A 37 2.58 -3.85 -8.63
N SER A 38 3.18 -4.12 -9.78
CA SER A 38 4.56 -3.73 -10.04
C SER A 38 4.63 -2.23 -10.25
N THR A 39 5.60 -1.61 -9.59
CA THR A 39 5.90 -0.19 -9.78
C THR A 39 7.14 -0.03 -10.65
N GLY A 40 7.28 1.15 -11.25
CA GLY A 40 8.48 1.50 -12.02
C GLY A 40 9.71 1.80 -11.14
N PHE A 41 9.55 1.87 -9.82
CA PHE A 41 10.59 2.34 -8.91
C PHE A 41 11.55 1.24 -8.50
N THR A 42 12.83 1.60 -8.42
CA THR A 42 13.89 0.78 -7.83
C THR A 42 13.78 0.71 -6.30
N ASP A 43 14.43 -0.27 -5.71
CA ASP A 43 14.42 -0.45 -4.27
C ASP A 43 15.27 0.61 -3.55
N SER A 44 14.59 1.59 -2.94
CA SER A 44 15.19 2.57 -2.05
C SER A 44 14.24 2.91 -0.91
N VAL A 45 14.77 3.37 0.22
CA VAL A 45 13.96 3.76 1.39
C VAL A 45 12.92 4.82 1.01
N ALA A 46 13.32 5.83 0.24
CA ALA A 46 12.43 6.88 -0.23
C ALA A 46 11.30 6.32 -1.12
N ASN A 47 11.64 5.45 -2.07
CA ASN A 47 10.66 4.87 -2.98
C ASN A 47 9.66 3.96 -2.24
N ARG A 48 10.11 3.20 -1.25
CA ARG A 48 9.22 2.38 -0.40
C ARG A 48 8.19 3.24 0.34
N ILE A 49 8.59 4.40 0.87
CA ILE A 49 7.69 5.33 1.55
C ILE A 49 6.67 5.91 0.56
N ILE A 50 7.14 6.39 -0.59
CA ILE A 50 6.31 6.99 -1.64
C ILE A 50 5.22 6.02 -2.10
N ILE A 51 5.59 4.76 -2.37
CA ILE A 51 4.66 3.74 -2.86
C ILE A 51 3.61 3.36 -1.81
N LEU A 52 4.00 3.25 -0.54
CA LEU A 52 3.06 3.02 0.55
C LEU A 52 2.09 4.21 0.69
N ALA A 53 2.58 5.43 0.59
CA ALA A 53 1.76 6.64 0.66
C ALA A 53 0.72 6.69 -0.47
N TYR A 54 1.10 6.39 -1.71
CA TYR A 54 0.18 6.33 -2.85
C TYR A 54 -0.93 5.29 -2.66
N PHE A 55 -0.61 4.13 -2.07
CA PHE A 55 -1.61 3.09 -1.85
C PHE A 55 -2.60 3.46 -0.73
N ILE A 56 -2.12 4.06 0.35
CA ILE A 56 -2.96 4.47 1.50
C ILE A 56 -3.84 5.66 1.11
N PHE A 57 -3.26 6.64 0.42
CA PHE A 57 -3.91 7.89 0.02
C PHE A 57 -3.95 8.01 -1.51
N PRO A 58 -4.86 7.31 -2.20
CA PRO A 58 -4.92 7.32 -3.66
C PRO A 58 -5.27 8.68 -4.27
N HIS A 59 -5.77 9.63 -3.46
CA HIS A 59 -6.08 11.00 -3.88
C HIS A 59 -5.01 12.04 -3.53
N LEU A 60 -3.94 11.66 -2.82
CA LEU A 60 -2.80 12.54 -2.55
C LEU A 60 -1.93 12.92 -3.77
N PRO A 61 -1.82 12.14 -4.88
CA PRO A 61 -0.94 12.49 -6.00
C PRO A 61 -1.26 13.84 -6.64
N LEU A 62 -2.54 14.24 -6.63
CA LEU A 62 -2.98 15.49 -7.27
C LEU A 62 -2.44 16.73 -6.57
N LEU A 63 -2.08 16.64 -5.29
CA LEU A 63 -1.63 17.78 -4.51
C LEU A 63 -0.14 18.12 -4.69
N LEU A 64 0.64 17.20 -5.28
CA LEU A 64 2.08 17.41 -5.53
C LEU A 64 2.40 17.80 -6.98
N MET A 65 1.37 17.91 -7.83
CA MET A 65 1.48 18.32 -9.25
C MET A 65 0.89 19.72 -9.52
N LEU A 66 0.63 20.50 -8.46
CA LEU A 66 0.27 21.92 -8.48
C LEU A 66 1.40 22.71 -7.81
#